data_AF-A0A820QK99-F1
#
_entry.id   AF-A0A820QK99-F1
#
_cell.length_a   1.000
_cell.length_b   1.000
_cell.length_c   1.000
_cell.angle_alpha   90.00
_cell.angle_beta   90.00
_cell.angle_gamma   90.00
#
_symmetry.space_group_name_H-M   'P 1'
#
loop_
_entity.id
_entity.type
_entity.pdbx_description
1 polymer ?
#
loop_
_entity_poly.entity_id
_entity_poly.type
_entity_poly.pdbx_seq_one_letter_code
_entity_poly.pdbx_strand_id
1 'polypeptide(L)'
;PYLSDVVTDSHFDNRDRHGRLTTFLARMSHDKGILARGIGLDESAAVCIEPNGIGIIYGTGTAYFLNQNGIDSTPETCLSGSRLDWYRNQRAVRVYKVKGTNDGSNMFDLKTWAYGSGGLHLYYYVRNGVLHVAY
;
A
#
# COMPACT_ATOMS: atom_id res chain seq x y z
N PRO A 1 13.56 12.53 3.96
CA PRO A 1 12.79 12.41 2.69
C PRO A 1 11.47 11.68 2.94
N TYR A 2 10.31 12.17 2.45
CA TYR A 2 9.00 11.55 2.73
C TYR A 2 8.79 10.18 2.07
N LEU A 3 9.66 9.80 1.13
CA LEU A 3 9.65 8.52 0.43
C LEU A 3 10.75 7.55 0.89
N SER A 4 11.39 7.80 2.03
CA SER A 4 12.28 6.81 2.65
C SER A 4 11.50 5.53 2.98
N ASP A 5 12.05 4.37 2.62
CA ASP A 5 11.44 3.05 2.78
C ASP A 5 10.08 2.87 2.08
N VAL A 6 9.86 3.61 0.98
CA VAL A 6 8.66 3.53 0.16
C VAL A 6 8.95 2.85 -1.19
N VAL A 7 8.13 1.89 -1.56
CA VAL A 7 8.10 1.28 -2.89
C VAL A 7 6.93 1.87 -3.68
N THR A 8 7.19 2.36 -4.89
CA THR A 8 6.15 2.88 -5.79
C THR A 8 5.87 1.86 -6.91
N ASP A 9 4.59 1.71 -7.29
CA ASP A 9 4.16 0.86 -8.40
C ASP A 9 3.05 1.56 -9.20
N SER A 10 3.22 1.69 -10.52
CA SER A 10 2.26 2.37 -11.41
C SER A 10 1.34 1.38 -12.14
N HIS A 11 0.34 1.86 -12.88
CA HIS A 11 -0.67 1.06 -13.61
C HIS A 11 -1.26 -0.07 -12.73
N PHE A 12 -1.56 0.28 -11.49
CA PHE A 12 -1.86 -0.66 -10.41
C PHE A 12 -3.16 -1.44 -10.63
N ASP A 13 -4.03 -0.92 -11.48
CA ASP A 13 -5.25 -1.52 -12.01
C ASP A 13 -5.00 -2.72 -12.94
N ASN A 14 -3.77 -2.88 -13.45
CA ASN A 14 -3.39 -4.10 -14.14
C ASN A 14 -3.46 -5.30 -13.20
N ARG A 15 -3.92 -6.45 -13.74
CA ARG A 15 -3.90 -7.73 -13.04
C ARG A 15 -2.51 -7.97 -12.43
N ASP A 16 -2.50 -8.39 -11.16
CA ASP A 16 -1.35 -8.83 -10.38
C ASP A 16 -0.47 -7.75 -9.70
N ARG A 17 -0.63 -6.45 -9.99
CA ARG A 17 0.23 -5.41 -9.35
C ARG A 17 -0.06 -5.20 -7.87
N HIS A 18 -1.32 -5.34 -7.46
CA HIS A 18 -1.68 -5.35 -6.03
C HIS A 18 -0.94 -6.46 -5.25
N GLY A 19 -0.88 -7.66 -5.84
CA GLY A 19 -0.18 -8.81 -5.27
C GLY A 19 1.33 -8.55 -5.20
N ARG A 20 1.92 -8.08 -6.30
CA ARG A 20 3.36 -7.78 -6.39
C ARG A 20 3.81 -6.78 -5.33
N LEU A 21 3.14 -5.62 -5.21
CA LEU A 21 3.52 -4.62 -4.22
C LEU A 21 3.38 -5.18 -2.79
N THR A 22 2.29 -5.91 -2.50
CA THR A 22 2.11 -6.59 -1.20
C THR A 22 3.24 -7.60 -0.92
N THR A 23 3.67 -8.36 -1.94
CA THR A 23 4.81 -9.28 -1.81
C THR A 23 6.12 -8.54 -1.55
N PHE A 24 6.39 -7.41 -2.20
CA PHE A 24 7.58 -6.61 -1.89
C PHE A 24 7.60 -6.16 -0.43
N LEU A 25 6.46 -5.71 0.12
CA LEU A 25 6.39 -5.36 1.54
C LEU A 25 6.63 -6.57 2.45
N ALA A 26 6.09 -7.74 2.08
CA ALA A 26 6.31 -8.99 2.82
C ALA A 26 7.80 -9.38 2.86
N ARG A 27 8.52 -9.26 1.74
CA ARG A 27 9.96 -9.54 1.65
C ARG A 27 10.78 -8.53 2.45
N MET A 28 10.48 -7.24 2.35
CA MET A 28 11.18 -6.21 3.13
C MET A 28 11.02 -6.42 4.64
N SER A 29 9.80 -6.76 5.06
CA SER A 29 9.49 -7.10 6.45
C SER A 29 10.24 -8.35 6.93
N HIS A 30 10.15 -9.45 6.17
CA HIS A 30 10.72 -10.73 6.58
C HIS A 30 12.26 -10.78 6.48
N ASP A 31 12.82 -10.33 5.34
CA ASP A 31 14.25 -10.52 5.04
C ASP A 31 15.12 -9.43 5.65
N LYS A 32 14.56 -8.23 5.84
CA LYS A 32 15.32 -7.03 6.25
C LYS A 32 14.82 -6.42 7.55
N GLY A 33 13.67 -6.86 8.09
CA GLY A 33 13.04 -6.21 9.24
C GLY A 33 12.59 -4.78 8.94
N ILE A 34 12.50 -4.39 7.67
CA ILE A 34 12.11 -3.05 7.26
C ILE A 34 10.59 -3.00 7.13
N LEU A 35 9.96 -2.09 7.87
CA LEU A 35 8.53 -1.79 7.75
C LEU A 35 8.27 -0.90 6.54
N ALA A 36 8.58 -1.44 5.36
CA ALA A 36 8.43 -0.74 4.10
C ALA A 36 6.96 -0.37 3.85
N ARG A 37 6.78 0.69 3.08
CA ARG A 37 5.47 1.23 2.71
C ARG A 37 5.31 1.20 1.20
N GLY A 38 4.08 1.19 0.73
CA GLY A 38 3.77 1.09 -0.70
C GLY A 38 2.91 2.24 -1.18
N ILE A 39 3.17 2.74 -2.38
CA ILE A 39 2.27 3.62 -3.12
C ILE A 39 1.97 2.97 -4.47
N GLY A 40 0.75 2.50 -4.64
CA GLY A 40 0.22 1.99 -5.91
C GLY A 40 -0.61 3.07 -6.60
N LEU A 41 -0.42 3.29 -7.90
CA LEU A 41 -1.20 4.24 -8.70
C LEU A 41 -1.82 3.54 -9.90
N ASP A 42 -3.14 3.60 -10.03
CA ASP A 42 -3.83 3.23 -11.29
C ASP A 42 -3.38 4.15 -12.43
N GLU A 43 -3.70 3.76 -13.66
CA GLU A 43 -3.62 4.69 -14.79
C GLU A 43 -4.43 5.97 -14.50
N SER A 44 -3.96 7.10 -15.05
CA SER A 44 -4.60 8.41 -14.89
C SER A 44 -4.72 8.90 -13.42
N ALA A 45 -3.85 8.43 -12.52
CA ALA A 45 -3.68 8.98 -11.17
C ALA A 45 -2.27 9.51 -10.94
N ALA A 46 -2.14 10.58 -10.16
CA ALA A 46 -0.86 11.13 -9.73
C ALA A 46 -0.91 11.52 -8.25
N VAL A 47 0.21 11.38 -7.54
CA VAL A 47 0.38 11.88 -6.17
C VAL A 47 1.44 12.98 -6.19
N CYS A 48 1.03 14.21 -5.91
CA CYS A 48 1.93 15.36 -5.77
C CYS A 48 2.24 15.56 -4.29
N ILE A 49 3.53 15.50 -3.92
CA ILE A 49 3.96 15.59 -2.52
C ILE A 49 4.36 17.03 -2.21
N GLU A 50 3.58 17.67 -1.35
CA GLU A 50 3.81 19.02 -0.86
C GLU A 50 5.00 19.07 0.14
N PRO A 51 5.64 20.24 0.34
CA PRO A 51 6.76 20.38 1.28
C PRO A 51 6.43 19.97 2.72
N ASN A 52 5.16 20.05 3.11
CA ASN A 52 4.66 19.65 4.42
C ASN A 52 4.38 18.14 4.54
N GLY A 53 4.66 17.33 3.51
CA GLY A 53 4.51 15.88 3.49
C GLY A 53 3.10 15.39 3.15
N ILE A 54 2.20 16.28 2.74
CA ILE A 54 0.88 15.89 2.23
C ILE A 54 1.00 15.46 0.77
N GLY A 55 0.53 14.25 0.46
CA GLY A 55 0.32 13.80 -0.91
C GLY A 55 -1.07 14.18 -1.37
N ILE A 56 -1.17 15.06 -2.38
CA ILE A 56 -2.43 15.41 -3.05
C ILE A 56 -2.64 14.49 -4.25
N ILE A 57 -3.84 13.91 -4.36
CA ILE A 57 -4.15 12.92 -5.41
C ILE A 57 -4.94 13.58 -6.53
N TYR A 58 -4.31 13.62 -7.71
CA TYR A 58 -4.88 14.18 -8.92
C TYR A 58 -5.30 13.10 -9.92
N GLY A 59 -6.23 13.47 -10.81
CA GLY A 59 -6.64 12.66 -11.96
C GLY A 59 -7.94 11.88 -11.75
N THR A 60 -8.20 10.91 -12.61
CA THR A 60 -9.44 10.12 -12.60
C THR A 60 -9.25 8.70 -12.05
N GLY A 61 -8.00 8.24 -11.96
CA GLY A 61 -7.64 6.94 -11.38
C GLY A 61 -7.61 6.94 -9.85
N THR A 62 -7.12 5.85 -9.26
CA THR A 62 -7.03 5.65 -7.81
C THR A 62 -5.57 5.55 -7.35
N ALA A 63 -5.30 6.08 -6.16
CA ALA A 63 -4.07 5.85 -5.41
C ALA A 63 -4.32 4.91 -4.23
N TYR A 64 -3.32 4.09 -3.92
CA TYR A 64 -3.33 3.12 -2.83
C TYR A 64 -2.09 3.32 -1.98
N PHE A 65 -2.28 3.56 -0.68
CA PHE A 65 -1.20 3.71 0.28
C PHE A 65 -1.19 2.50 1.20
N LEU A 66 -0.13 1.69 1.13
CA LEU A 66 -0.02 0.42 1.84
C LEU A 66 1.00 0.54 2.98
N ASN A 67 0.66 0.05 4.17
CA ASN A 67 1.61 -0.10 5.26
C ASN A 67 1.29 -1.32 6.13
N GLN A 68 2.33 -2.04 6.56
CA GLN A 68 2.17 -3.16 7.48
C GLN A 68 1.38 -2.72 8.73
N ASN A 69 0.48 -3.59 9.19
CA ASN A 69 -0.40 -3.31 10.33
C ASN A 69 0.31 -3.53 11.68
N GLY A 70 1.36 -2.75 11.92
CA GLY A 70 2.18 -2.83 13.13
C GLY A 70 3.39 -3.75 12.99
N ILE A 71 4.36 -3.59 13.89
CA ILE A 71 5.68 -4.26 13.79
C ILE A 71 5.57 -5.78 13.84
N ASP A 72 4.62 -6.32 14.61
CA ASP A 72 4.44 -7.76 14.80
C ASP A 72 3.61 -8.43 13.69
N SER A 73 3.04 -7.63 12.78
CA SER A 73 2.25 -8.12 11.65
C SER A 73 3.15 -8.58 10.50
N THR A 74 4.20 -9.35 10.78
CA THR A 74 5.11 -9.92 9.77
C THR A 74 4.46 -11.11 9.03
N PRO A 75 4.90 -11.51 7.84
CA PRO A 75 4.33 -12.69 7.18
C PRO A 75 4.51 -14.00 7.97
N GLU A 76 3.48 -14.85 8.00
CA GLU A 76 3.54 -16.19 8.60
C GLU A 76 4.41 -17.16 7.77
N THR A 77 4.42 -17.03 6.44
CA THR A 77 5.28 -17.80 5.55
C THR A 77 5.78 -16.93 4.41
N CYS A 78 7.10 -16.74 4.32
CA CYS A 78 7.73 -15.90 3.31
C CYS A 78 9.07 -16.50 2.84
N LEU A 79 9.04 -17.77 2.41
CA LEU A 79 10.22 -18.51 1.98
C LEU A 79 10.25 -18.67 0.46
N SER A 80 11.46 -18.67 -0.11
CA SER A 80 11.64 -18.91 -1.55
C SER A 80 11.08 -20.30 -1.93
N GLY A 81 10.43 -20.38 -3.09
CA GLY A 81 9.76 -21.61 -3.56
C GLY A 81 8.47 -21.98 -2.81
N SER A 82 8.10 -21.24 -1.77
CA SER A 82 6.87 -21.43 -1.00
C SER A 82 5.82 -20.42 -1.42
N ARG A 83 4.54 -20.76 -1.24
CA ARG A 83 3.46 -19.79 -1.37
C ARG A 83 3.51 -18.83 -0.18
N LEU A 84 3.36 -17.54 -0.46
CA LEU A 84 3.27 -16.51 0.58
C LEU A 84 2.01 -16.73 1.43
N ASP A 85 2.17 -16.71 2.75
CA ASP A 85 1.05 -16.58 3.68
C ASP A 85 1.32 -15.37 4.57
N TRP A 86 0.41 -14.41 4.50
CA TRP A 86 0.42 -13.19 5.29
C TRP A 86 -1.01 -12.88 5.71
N TYR A 87 -1.56 -13.72 6.57
CA TYR A 87 -2.98 -13.73 6.92
C TYR A 87 -3.29 -12.69 8.00
N ARG A 88 -2.64 -12.78 9.16
CA ARG A 88 -2.77 -11.87 10.30
C ARG A 88 -4.22 -11.49 10.62
N ASN A 89 -5.08 -12.51 10.72
CA ASN A 89 -6.52 -12.35 10.94
C ASN A 89 -7.18 -11.40 9.91
N GLN A 90 -6.77 -11.52 8.65
CA GLN A 90 -7.23 -10.71 7.51
C GLN A 90 -6.80 -9.24 7.57
N ARG A 91 -5.81 -8.91 8.40
CA ARG A 91 -5.42 -7.52 8.69
C ARG A 91 -3.90 -7.32 8.60
N ALA A 92 -3.23 -8.03 7.70
CA ALA A 92 -1.78 -7.99 7.54
C ALA A 92 -1.24 -6.62 7.13
N VAL A 93 -1.87 -6.00 6.13
CA VAL A 93 -1.47 -4.72 5.56
C VAL A 93 -2.66 -3.78 5.59
N ARG A 94 -2.49 -2.59 6.18
CA ARG A 94 -3.44 -1.49 6.08
C ARG A 94 -3.31 -0.84 4.71
N VAL A 95 -4.43 -0.48 4.12
CA VAL A 95 -4.46 0.19 2.82
C VAL A 95 -5.41 1.37 2.91
N TYR A 96 -4.96 2.52 2.44
CA TYR A 96 -5.84 3.64 2.14
C TYR A 96 -6.04 3.74 0.64
N LYS A 97 -7.27 3.50 0.18
CA LYS A 97 -7.68 3.60 -1.22
C LYS A 97 -8.37 4.94 -1.43
N VAL A 98 -7.86 5.77 -2.33
CA VAL A 98 -8.41 7.12 -2.56
C VAL A 98 -8.39 7.47 -4.03
N LYS A 99 -9.52 7.98 -4.54
CA LYS A 99 -9.62 8.41 -5.93
C LYS A 99 -8.93 9.75 -6.12
N GLY A 100 -8.27 9.94 -7.26
CA GLY A 100 -7.82 11.25 -7.69
C GLY A 100 -8.99 12.19 -7.97
N THR A 101 -8.66 13.48 -7.96
CA THR A 101 -9.61 14.55 -8.28
C THR A 101 -8.93 15.60 -9.14
N ASN A 102 -9.66 16.29 -10.02
CA ASN A 102 -9.04 17.29 -10.90
C ASN A 102 -8.60 18.56 -10.14
N ASP A 103 -9.27 18.88 -9.04
CA ASP A 103 -9.00 20.02 -8.16
C ASP A 103 -8.08 19.68 -6.98
N GLY A 104 -7.69 18.41 -6.80
CA GLY A 104 -6.82 17.98 -5.72
C GLY A 104 -7.47 18.01 -4.34
N SER A 105 -8.78 17.82 -4.25
CA SER A 105 -9.51 17.82 -2.98
C SER A 105 -9.16 16.62 -2.07
N ASN A 106 -8.63 15.55 -2.65
CA ASN A 106 -8.29 14.31 -1.95
C ASN A 106 -6.80 14.24 -1.60
N MET A 107 -6.50 13.73 -0.41
CA MET A 107 -5.14 13.77 0.16
C MET A 107 -4.82 12.54 1.01
N PHE A 108 -3.53 12.30 1.21
CA PHE A 108 -3.01 11.37 2.20
C PHE A 108 -1.76 11.94 2.87
N ASP A 109 -1.63 11.78 4.19
CA ASP A 109 -0.50 12.28 4.96
C ASP A 109 0.66 11.27 4.97
N LEU A 110 1.73 11.58 4.22
CA LEU A 110 2.92 10.73 4.09
C LEU A 110 3.89 10.86 5.28
N LYS A 111 3.61 11.73 6.26
CA LYS A 111 4.37 11.75 7.52
C LYS A 111 3.86 10.68 8.45
N THR A 112 2.55 10.63 8.63
CA THR A 112 1.91 9.76 9.63
C THR A 112 1.52 8.40 9.05
N TRP A 113 1.21 8.33 7.75
CA TRP A 113 0.70 7.11 7.11
C TRP A 113 -0.53 6.51 7.81
N ALA A 114 -1.33 7.39 8.42
CA ALA A 114 -2.49 7.03 9.21
C ALA A 114 -3.77 7.71 8.73
N TYR A 115 -3.64 8.85 8.05
CA TYR A 115 -4.77 9.71 7.70
C TYR A 115 -4.76 10.09 6.22
N GLY A 116 -5.95 10.14 5.64
CA GLY A 116 -6.23 10.78 4.37
C GLY A 116 -7.67 11.27 4.31
N SER A 117 -7.98 12.05 3.28
CA SER A 117 -9.34 12.54 2.98
C SER A 117 -9.83 12.06 1.62
N GLY A 118 -11.13 11.73 1.54
CA GLY A 118 -11.81 11.34 0.29
C GLY A 118 -11.67 9.87 -0.12
N GLY A 119 -11.06 9.04 0.72
CA GLY A 119 -10.83 7.62 0.48
C GLY A 119 -11.42 6.69 1.56
N LEU A 120 -11.07 5.42 1.45
CA LEU A 120 -11.53 4.32 2.31
C LEU A 120 -10.34 3.54 2.86
N HIS A 121 -10.41 3.19 4.14
CA HIS A 121 -9.50 2.23 4.75
C HIS A 121 -9.99 0.80 4.49
N LEU A 122 -9.05 -0.06 4.11
CA LEU A 122 -9.24 -1.48 3.93
C LEU A 122 -7.97 -2.23 4.33
N TYR A 123 -8.03 -3.56 4.32
CA TYR A 123 -6.88 -4.41 4.57
C TYR A 123 -6.59 -5.32 3.40
N TYR A 124 -5.30 -5.53 3.13
CA TYR A 124 -4.82 -6.64 2.32
C TYR A 124 -4.28 -7.74 3.21
N TYR A 125 -4.51 -8.97 2.79
CA TYR A 125 -3.90 -10.16 3.36
C TYR A 125 -3.68 -11.20 2.27
N VAL A 126 -2.69 -12.06 2.46
CA VAL A 126 -2.39 -13.14 1.51
C VAL A 126 -2.61 -14.47 2.19
N ARG A 127 -3.32 -15.38 1.53
CA ARG A 127 -3.52 -16.74 2.02
C ARG A 127 -3.16 -17.72 0.91
N ASN A 128 -2.24 -18.64 1.19
CA ASN A 128 -1.80 -19.65 0.22
C ASN A 128 -1.40 -19.08 -1.17
N GLY A 129 -0.72 -17.92 -1.15
CA GLY A 129 -0.25 -17.21 -2.35
C GLY A 129 -1.31 -16.38 -3.08
N VAL A 130 -2.52 -16.26 -2.56
CA VAL A 130 -3.61 -15.47 -3.14
C VAL A 130 -3.86 -14.22 -2.31
N LEU A 131 -3.89 -13.06 -2.96
CA LEU A 131 -4.24 -11.78 -2.33
C LEU A 131 -5.75 -11.69 -2.11
N HIS A 132 -6.14 -11.21 -0.94
CA HIS A 132 -7.51 -10.91 -0.56
C HIS A 132 -7.64 -9.50 0.01
N VAL A 133 -8.87 -8.99 -0.02
CA VAL A 133 -9.25 -7.69 0.51
C VAL A 133 -10.28 -7.87 1.63
N ALA A 134 -10.08 -7.20 2.75
CA ALA A 134 -11.06 -7.07 3.84
C ALA A 134 -11.37 -5.59 4.10
N TYR A 135 -12.58 -5.32 4.60
CA TYR A 135 -13.07 -3.97 4.92
C TYR A 135 -13.26 -3.81 6.42
#